data_AF-A0A2K3MNL7-F1
#
_entry.id   AF-A0A2K3MNL7-F1
#
_cell.length_a   1.000
_cell.length_b   1.000
_cell.length_c   1.000
_cell.angle_alpha   90.00
_cell.angle_beta   90.00
_cell.angle_gamma   90.00
#
_symmetry.space_group_name_H-M   'P 1'
#
loop_
_entity.id
_entity.type
_entity.pdbx_description
1 polymer ?
#
loop_
_entity_poly.entity_id
_entity_poly.type
_entity_poly.pdbx_seq_one_letter_code
_entity_poly.pdbx_strand_id
1 'polypeptide(L)'
;MSSENNNNKSRMTWEGCSVLLDINDGDRLVFARLSPAAKLKIGNKNCSLQPLIGCPFGTVFQLDSSSDAAAFLSPFQSKGSVNNTEEIKDGQFQVESKDGQPSGESKDNRSLIDNNTAQSLTGEDIEDMRRQGAKGNEIIEALIANSATFDKKTSFSQEKYRLKKQKKYAPKVLIRRPVARSICEAYFKKYPLKIGFLRVDTLSLLLSMANVSSNSDILVVDMVGGLLTGAVAERLGGTGFVCNSYLGQAPSMDIVRIFNLSDEICKRIVRTSVSDLLSQKESPEQNPKHDVGSLESQSNDQMNASVSMEEISHSSENVISDVGAENAENSSFPALRACKAIKAGEKASQEMIDSWKENGFS
;
A
#
# COMPACT_ATOMS: atom_id res chain seq x y z
N MET A 1 -16.70 25.54 16.08
CA MET A 1 -16.27 25.96 14.73
C MET A 1 -14.81 25.59 14.39
N SER A 2 -13.98 25.18 15.35
CA SER A 2 -12.58 24.76 15.13
C SER A 2 -12.39 23.25 14.84
N SER A 3 -13.39 22.42 15.10
CA SER A 3 -13.35 20.95 14.93
C SER A 3 -13.68 20.47 13.50
N GLU A 4 -14.47 21.22 12.72
CA GLU A 4 -14.79 20.86 11.33
C GLU A 4 -13.60 21.02 10.38
N ASN A 5 -12.72 22.01 10.64
CA ASN A 5 -11.57 22.31 9.76
C ASN A 5 -10.45 21.26 9.82
N ASN A 6 -10.32 20.50 10.92
CA ASN A 6 -9.32 19.42 11.02
C ASN A 6 -9.80 18.13 10.34
N ASN A 7 -11.11 17.88 10.28
CA ASN A 7 -11.65 16.65 9.70
C ASN A 7 -11.47 16.59 8.17
N ASN A 8 -11.46 17.74 7.51
CA ASN A 8 -11.19 17.83 6.06
C ASN A 8 -9.73 17.55 5.69
N LYS A 9 -8.76 17.87 6.56
CA LYS A 9 -7.33 17.59 6.30
C LYS A 9 -7.04 16.09 6.17
N SER A 10 -7.73 15.23 6.93
CA SER A 10 -7.53 13.78 6.84
C SER A 10 -8.05 13.16 5.53
N ARG A 11 -8.90 13.88 4.78
CA ARG A 11 -9.52 13.37 3.54
C ARG A 11 -8.79 13.82 2.28
N MET A 12 -7.88 14.77 2.41
CA MET A 12 -7.09 15.30 1.32
C MET A 12 -5.68 14.74 1.39
N THR A 13 -5.00 14.67 0.26
CA THR A 13 -3.58 14.40 0.18
C THR A 13 -2.77 15.66 0.54
N TRP A 14 -1.55 15.47 1.03
CA TRP A 14 -0.63 16.57 1.35
C TRP A 14 0.80 16.22 0.96
N GLU A 15 1.67 17.23 0.90
CA GLU A 15 3.08 17.00 0.65
C GLU A 15 3.70 16.12 1.75
N GLY A 16 4.41 15.07 1.34
CA GLY A 16 5.05 14.12 2.22
C GLY A 16 4.15 12.96 2.67
N CYS A 17 2.86 12.92 2.30
CA CYS A 17 1.99 11.79 2.61
C CYS A 17 2.25 10.60 1.69
N SER A 18 2.06 9.39 2.21
CA SER A 18 1.99 8.16 1.43
C SER A 18 0.62 8.01 0.78
N VAL A 19 0.59 7.54 -0.46
CA VAL A 19 -0.64 7.22 -1.20
C VAL A 19 -0.52 5.84 -1.84
N LEU A 20 -1.66 5.17 -2.01
CA LEU A 20 -1.75 3.98 -2.84
C LEU A 20 -2.34 4.37 -4.19
N LEU A 21 -1.55 4.27 -5.24
CA LEU A 21 -1.98 4.52 -6.62
C LEU A 21 -2.49 3.22 -7.21
N ASP A 22 -3.79 3.20 -7.48
CA ASP A 22 -4.52 2.08 -8.06
C ASP A 22 -4.76 2.34 -9.54
N ILE A 23 -3.96 1.66 -10.38
CA ILE A 23 -3.94 1.88 -11.82
C ILE A 23 -4.81 0.82 -12.48
N ASN A 24 -5.78 1.27 -13.28
CA ASN A 24 -6.69 0.42 -14.04
C ASN A 24 -7.43 -0.63 -13.18
N ASP A 25 -8.02 -0.18 -12.07
CA ASP A 25 -8.92 -0.98 -11.22
C ASP A 25 -8.25 -2.26 -10.71
N GLY A 26 -7.07 -2.08 -10.12
CA GLY A 26 -6.30 -3.13 -9.48
C GLY A 26 -5.23 -3.77 -10.36
N ASP A 27 -5.14 -3.48 -11.67
CA ASP A 27 -4.11 -4.09 -12.53
C ASP A 27 -2.69 -3.85 -11.97
N ARG A 28 -2.43 -2.65 -11.46
CA ARG A 28 -1.17 -2.31 -10.79
C ARG A 28 -1.41 -1.42 -9.58
N LEU A 29 -0.92 -1.87 -8.43
CA LEU A 29 -0.95 -1.16 -7.15
C LEU A 29 0.46 -0.67 -6.81
N VAL A 30 0.62 0.63 -6.53
CA VAL A 30 1.91 1.25 -6.23
C VAL A 30 1.81 2.21 -5.06
N PHE A 31 2.66 2.05 -4.06
CA PHE A 31 2.85 3.06 -3.02
C PHE A 31 3.78 4.17 -3.52
N ALA A 32 3.41 5.41 -3.27
CA ALA A 32 4.25 6.57 -3.52
C ALA A 32 4.19 7.53 -2.33
N ARG A 33 5.29 8.23 -2.07
CA ARG A 33 5.31 9.37 -1.15
C ARG A 33 5.22 10.65 -1.99
N LEU A 34 4.21 11.47 -1.75
CA LEU A 34 3.98 12.67 -2.54
C LEU A 34 5.02 13.73 -2.22
N SER A 35 5.62 14.30 -3.25
CA SER A 35 6.46 15.49 -3.17
C SER A 35 6.39 16.22 -4.52
N PRO A 36 6.76 17.50 -4.61
CA PRO A 36 6.78 18.24 -5.88
C PRO A 36 7.67 17.58 -6.95
N ALA A 37 8.71 16.85 -6.53
CA ALA A 37 9.62 16.14 -7.43
C ALA A 37 9.20 14.69 -7.74
N ALA A 38 8.19 14.15 -7.04
CA ALA A 38 7.80 12.75 -7.18
C ALA A 38 7.24 12.47 -8.59
N LYS A 39 7.74 11.41 -9.21
CA LYS A 39 7.31 10.93 -10.53
C LYS A 39 6.96 9.45 -10.48
N LEU A 40 6.02 9.03 -11.32
CA LEU A 40 5.68 7.62 -11.50
C LEU A 40 5.62 7.28 -12.98
N LYS A 41 6.20 6.13 -13.34
CA LYS A 41 6.06 5.55 -14.67
C LYS A 41 4.69 4.88 -14.82
N ILE A 42 3.83 5.42 -15.69
CA ILE A 42 2.53 4.87 -16.07
C ILE A 42 2.58 4.53 -17.55
N GLY A 43 2.51 3.23 -17.88
CA GLY A 43 2.86 2.74 -19.20
C GLY A 43 4.31 3.10 -19.55
N ASN A 44 4.51 3.80 -20.67
CA ASN A 44 5.83 4.25 -21.12
C ASN A 44 6.13 5.71 -20.75
N LYS A 45 5.26 6.39 -20.00
CA LYS A 45 5.41 7.82 -19.67
C LYS A 45 5.76 8.01 -18.20
N ASN A 46 6.72 8.89 -17.93
CA ASN A 46 7.02 9.37 -16.59
C ASN A 46 6.11 10.55 -16.26
N CYS A 47 5.26 10.39 -15.26
CA CYS A 47 4.20 11.34 -14.92
C CYS A 47 4.53 12.02 -13.58
N SER A 48 4.36 13.33 -13.50
CA SER A 48 4.49 14.05 -12.23
C SER A 48 3.33 13.69 -11.29
N LEU A 49 3.65 13.45 -10.02
CA LEU A 49 2.66 13.23 -8.96
C LEU A 49 2.28 14.52 -8.23
N GLN A 50 2.88 15.65 -8.58
CA GLN A 50 2.55 16.95 -7.99
C GLN A 50 1.04 17.31 -8.07
N PRO A 51 0.32 17.06 -9.18
CA PRO A 51 -1.11 17.40 -9.29
C PRO A 51 -2.00 16.65 -8.30
N LEU A 52 -1.48 15.60 -7.65
CA LEU A 52 -2.23 14.78 -6.72
C LEU A 52 -2.25 15.40 -5.32
N ILE A 53 -1.37 16.38 -5.03
CA ILE A 53 -1.27 17.05 -3.73
C ILE A 53 -2.45 18.01 -3.58
N GLY A 54 -3.14 17.96 -2.44
CA GLY A 54 -4.33 18.76 -2.17
C GLY A 54 -5.62 18.21 -2.80
N CYS A 55 -5.59 17.01 -3.38
CA CYS A 55 -6.78 16.35 -3.90
C CYS A 55 -7.40 15.40 -2.85
N PRO A 56 -8.72 15.20 -2.86
CA PRO A 56 -9.35 14.19 -2.01
C PRO A 56 -8.85 12.77 -2.34
N PHE A 57 -8.65 11.95 -1.30
CA PHE A 57 -8.56 10.50 -1.50
C PHE A 57 -9.84 9.99 -2.17
N GLY A 58 -9.70 9.03 -3.08
CA GLY A 58 -10.79 8.54 -3.92
C GLY A 58 -10.89 9.25 -5.27
N THR A 59 -10.15 10.34 -5.49
CA THR A 59 -10.12 11.02 -6.79
C THR A 59 -9.47 10.13 -7.85
N VAL A 60 -10.12 10.02 -9.01
CA VAL A 60 -9.58 9.35 -10.20
C VAL A 60 -8.93 10.38 -11.11
N PHE A 61 -7.76 10.06 -11.61
CA PHE A 61 -7.01 10.86 -12.56
C PHE A 61 -6.92 10.12 -13.88
N GLN A 62 -6.91 10.90 -14.97
CA GLN A 62 -6.60 10.41 -16.29
C GLN A 62 -5.24 10.96 -16.71
N LEU A 63 -4.52 10.14 -17.48
CA LEU A 63 -3.28 10.57 -18.09
C LEU A 63 -3.59 11.46 -19.31
N ASP A 64 -3.34 12.77 -19.16
CA ASP A 64 -3.40 13.70 -20.27
C ASP A 64 -2.00 13.86 -20.88
N SER A 65 -1.95 13.76 -22.21
CA SER A 65 -0.72 13.81 -23.00
C SER A 65 -0.85 14.95 -24.01
N SER A 66 -0.69 16.18 -23.53
CA SER A 66 -0.49 17.31 -24.43
C SER A 66 0.91 17.19 -25.03
N SER A 67 1.00 17.19 -26.37
CA SER A 67 2.22 17.12 -27.21
C SER A 67 3.55 17.45 -26.51
N ASP A 68 4.55 16.56 -26.62
CA ASP A 68 5.97 16.67 -26.19
C ASP A 68 6.32 17.19 -24.77
N ALA A 69 5.35 17.70 -24.02
CA ALA A 69 5.49 18.04 -22.62
C ALA A 69 5.39 16.79 -21.75
N ALA A 70 5.99 16.86 -20.56
CA ALA A 70 5.90 15.80 -19.57
C ALA A 70 4.42 15.47 -19.28
N ALA A 71 4.05 14.19 -19.40
CA ALA A 71 2.67 13.76 -19.18
C ALA A 71 2.23 14.11 -17.75
N PHE A 72 1.02 14.65 -17.63
CA PHE A 72 0.47 15.07 -16.34
C PHE A 72 -0.84 14.35 -16.06
N LEU A 73 -1.13 14.22 -14.77
CA LEU A 73 -2.35 13.62 -14.29
C LEU A 73 -3.36 14.74 -14.06
N SER A 74 -4.50 14.66 -14.75
CA SER A 74 -5.62 15.57 -14.57
C SER A 74 -6.77 14.83 -13.88
N PRO A 75 -7.48 15.46 -12.94
CA PRO A 75 -8.69 14.86 -12.37
C PRO A 75 -9.66 14.45 -13.48
N PHE A 76 -10.18 13.24 -13.38
CA PHE A 76 -11.17 12.74 -14.32
C PHE A 76 -12.47 13.54 -14.13
N GLN A 77 -12.81 14.38 -15.10
CA GLN A 77 -14.09 15.06 -15.14
C GLN A 77 -15.07 14.17 -15.91
N SER A 78 -16.03 13.57 -15.21
CA SER A 78 -17.17 12.98 -15.89
C SER A 78 -17.89 14.10 -16.63
N LYS A 79 -17.88 14.08 -17.97
CA LYS A 79 -18.73 14.97 -18.76
C LYS A 79 -20.18 14.50 -18.54
N GLY A 80 -20.85 15.13 -17.58
CA GLY A 80 -22.26 14.91 -17.27
C GLY A 80 -22.51 14.51 -15.83
N SER A 81 -23.05 15.45 -15.04
CA SER A 81 -23.96 15.13 -13.95
C SER A 81 -25.17 14.44 -14.58
N VAL A 82 -25.15 13.11 -14.56
CA VAL A 82 -26.38 12.35 -14.38
C VAL A 82 -26.38 12.04 -12.90
N ASN A 83 -27.39 12.52 -12.18
CA ASN A 83 -27.66 12.15 -10.79
C ASN A 83 -28.10 10.68 -10.72
N ASN A 84 -27.24 9.76 -11.13
CA ASN A 84 -27.37 8.38 -10.76
C ASN A 84 -26.38 8.13 -9.63
N THR A 85 -26.90 8.22 -8.40
CA THR A 85 -26.36 7.46 -7.28
C THR A 85 -26.49 5.98 -7.63
N GLU A 86 -25.63 5.47 -8.51
CA GLU A 86 -25.40 4.04 -8.59
C GLU A 86 -24.36 3.72 -7.54
N GLU A 87 -24.87 3.35 -6.36
CA GLU A 87 -24.18 2.40 -5.51
C GLU A 87 -23.61 1.30 -6.42
N ILE A 88 -22.32 1.00 -6.24
CA ILE A 88 -21.72 -0.24 -6.74
C ILE A 88 -22.46 -1.37 -6.04
N LYS A 89 -23.59 -1.80 -6.60
CA LYS A 89 -24.28 -3.04 -6.30
C LYS A 89 -23.92 -4.02 -7.40
N ASP A 90 -23.41 -5.15 -6.96
CA ASP A 90 -23.14 -6.30 -7.79
C ASP A 90 -24.30 -6.57 -8.77
N GLY A 91 -23.98 -6.53 -10.07
CA GLY A 91 -24.63 -7.38 -11.07
C GLY A 91 -26.09 -7.09 -11.45
N GLN A 92 -26.60 -5.85 -11.40
CA GLN A 92 -27.89 -5.54 -12.04
C GLN A 92 -27.76 -4.42 -13.09
N PHE A 93 -27.97 -4.85 -14.33
CA PHE A 93 -27.93 -4.06 -15.56
C PHE A 93 -29.22 -3.22 -15.68
N GLN A 94 -29.13 -1.89 -15.52
CA GLN A 94 -30.22 -1.01 -15.96
C GLN A 94 -30.09 -0.77 -17.48
N VAL A 95 -31.07 -1.28 -18.21
CA VAL A 95 -31.29 -0.96 -19.63
C VAL A 95 -31.87 0.45 -19.68
N GLU A 96 -31.05 1.46 -19.99
CA GLU A 96 -31.57 2.75 -20.44
C GLU A 96 -32.27 2.54 -21.79
N SER A 97 -33.59 2.38 -21.72
CA SER A 97 -34.47 2.38 -22.88
C SER A 97 -34.65 3.83 -23.33
N LYS A 98 -33.79 4.30 -24.22
CA LYS A 98 -34.18 5.36 -25.15
C LYS A 98 -35.05 4.72 -26.22
N ASP A 99 -36.25 5.28 -26.39
CA ASP A 99 -37.28 4.86 -27.33
C ASP A 99 -36.73 4.29 -28.64
N GLY A 100 -36.92 2.99 -28.79
CA GLY A 100 -36.53 2.19 -29.93
C GLY A 100 -36.78 0.73 -29.58
N GLN A 101 -37.77 0.12 -30.24
CA GLN A 101 -38.11 -1.30 -30.21
C GLN A 101 -36.98 -2.25 -29.77
N PRO A 102 -37.25 -3.29 -28.95
CA PRO A 102 -36.29 -4.36 -28.78
C PRO A 102 -36.22 -5.11 -30.11
N SER A 103 -35.34 -4.69 -31.00
CA SER A 103 -34.94 -5.50 -32.15
C SER A 103 -34.20 -6.70 -31.56
N GLY A 104 -34.98 -7.74 -31.28
CA GLY A 104 -34.55 -9.02 -30.74
C GLY A 104 -33.70 -9.79 -31.72
N GLU A 105 -32.51 -9.29 -32.01
CA GLU A 105 -31.43 -10.13 -32.48
C GLU A 105 -30.53 -10.40 -31.28
N SER A 106 -30.63 -11.61 -30.74
CA SER A 106 -29.60 -12.18 -29.88
C SER A 106 -28.31 -12.23 -30.70
N LYS A 107 -27.54 -11.14 -30.70
CA LYS A 107 -26.23 -11.08 -31.35
C LYS A 107 -25.39 -12.23 -30.79
N ASP A 108 -24.76 -12.98 -31.67
CA ASP A 108 -23.82 -14.02 -31.28
C ASP A 108 -22.58 -13.97 -32.16
N ASN A 109 -21.63 -14.85 -31.89
CA ASN A 109 -20.35 -14.87 -32.57
C ASN A 109 -20.30 -15.79 -33.80
N ARG A 110 -21.42 -16.41 -34.23
CA ARG A 110 -21.40 -17.43 -35.30
C ARG A 110 -20.90 -16.89 -36.64
N SER A 111 -21.14 -15.61 -36.91
CA SER A 111 -20.76 -14.92 -38.15
C SER A 111 -19.50 -14.05 -38.00
N LEU A 112 -18.83 -14.09 -36.83
CA LEU A 112 -17.59 -13.36 -36.61
C LEU A 112 -16.41 -14.22 -37.08
N ILE A 113 -15.75 -13.77 -38.15
CA ILE A 113 -14.58 -14.43 -38.72
C ILE A 113 -13.32 -13.67 -38.28
N ASP A 114 -12.35 -14.39 -37.71
CA ASP A 114 -11.05 -13.82 -37.34
C ASP A 114 -10.06 -13.94 -38.50
N ASN A 115 -10.05 -12.93 -39.37
CA ASN A 115 -9.17 -12.83 -40.54
C ASN A 115 -8.18 -11.66 -40.42
N ASN A 116 -8.01 -11.08 -39.22
CA ASN A 116 -7.20 -9.89 -38.97
C ASN A 116 -7.55 -8.64 -39.80
N THR A 117 -8.69 -8.59 -40.49
CA THR A 117 -9.14 -7.38 -41.25
C THR A 117 -10.20 -6.57 -40.51
N ALA A 118 -10.50 -6.93 -39.25
CA ALA A 118 -11.57 -6.34 -38.46
C ALA A 118 -11.29 -4.91 -37.94
N GLN A 119 -10.06 -4.41 -38.11
CA GLN A 119 -9.64 -3.06 -37.73
C GLN A 119 -8.90 -2.43 -38.91
N SER A 120 -9.36 -1.28 -39.39
CA SER A 120 -8.72 -0.56 -40.49
C SER A 120 -7.58 0.35 -40.04
N LEU A 121 -7.58 0.83 -38.78
CA LEU A 121 -6.50 1.66 -38.25
C LEU A 121 -5.24 0.83 -37.99
N THR A 122 -4.12 1.28 -38.54
CA THR A 122 -2.80 0.66 -38.34
C THR A 122 -2.15 1.12 -37.03
N GLY A 123 -1.03 0.50 -36.67
CA GLY A 123 -0.23 0.95 -35.52
C GLY A 123 0.31 2.37 -35.72
N GLU A 124 0.75 2.69 -36.94
CA GLU A 124 1.30 4.00 -37.33
C GLU A 124 0.24 5.10 -37.20
N ASP A 125 -0.99 4.85 -37.69
CA ASP A 125 -2.11 5.79 -37.55
C ASP A 125 -2.38 6.15 -36.08
N ILE A 126 -2.33 5.15 -35.19
CA ILE A 126 -2.56 5.34 -33.76
C ILE A 126 -1.41 6.13 -33.11
N GLU A 127 -0.19 5.96 -33.58
CA GLU A 127 0.95 6.76 -33.14
C GLU A 127 0.86 8.19 -33.65
N ASP A 128 0.41 8.40 -34.88
CA ASP A 128 0.16 9.74 -35.43
C ASP A 128 -0.94 10.47 -34.66
N MET A 129 -2.03 9.80 -34.31
CA MET A 129 -3.04 10.38 -33.40
C MET A 129 -2.41 10.81 -32.07
N ARG A 130 -1.52 10.00 -31.49
CA ARG A 130 -0.81 10.35 -30.24
C ARG A 130 0.15 11.53 -30.43
N ARG A 131 0.86 11.61 -31.56
CA ARG A 131 1.75 12.72 -31.93
C ARG A 131 0.97 14.03 -32.10
N GLN A 132 -0.23 13.95 -32.67
CA GLN A 132 -1.17 15.06 -32.81
C GLN A 132 -1.85 15.47 -31.49
N GLY A 133 -1.56 14.78 -30.39
CA GLY A 133 -2.10 15.11 -29.07
C GLY A 133 -3.50 14.57 -28.80
N ALA A 134 -3.98 13.60 -29.60
CA ALA A 134 -5.28 12.98 -29.37
C ALA A 134 -5.36 12.34 -27.97
N LYS A 135 -6.45 12.58 -27.27
CA LYS A 135 -6.72 12.00 -25.95
C LYS A 135 -6.98 10.51 -26.07
N GLY A 136 -6.71 9.78 -24.98
CA GLY A 136 -6.94 8.34 -24.92
C GLY A 136 -8.37 7.94 -25.30
N ASN A 137 -9.37 8.74 -24.92
CA ASN A 137 -10.78 8.49 -25.25
C ASN A 137 -11.06 8.67 -26.75
N GLU A 138 -10.46 9.67 -27.39
CA GLU A 138 -10.61 9.92 -28.84
C GLU A 138 -10.00 8.78 -29.65
N ILE A 139 -8.86 8.23 -29.20
CA ILE A 139 -8.26 7.04 -29.81
C ILE A 139 -9.19 5.82 -29.68
N ILE A 140 -9.86 5.66 -28.54
CA ILE A 140 -10.80 4.55 -28.32
C ILE A 140 -12.02 4.69 -29.24
N GLU A 141 -12.57 5.90 -29.37
CA GLU A 141 -13.70 6.18 -30.27
C GLU A 141 -13.33 5.93 -31.73
N ALA A 142 -12.15 6.39 -32.17
CA ALA A 142 -11.64 6.12 -33.51
C ALA A 142 -11.48 4.61 -33.77
N LEU A 143 -10.95 3.86 -32.80
CA LEU A 143 -10.80 2.39 -32.89
C LEU A 143 -12.14 1.64 -32.95
N ILE A 144 -13.20 2.21 -32.37
CA ILE A 144 -14.55 1.64 -32.43
C ILE A 144 -15.16 1.94 -33.80
N ALA A 145 -15.10 3.19 -34.24
CA ALA A 145 -15.63 3.62 -35.55
C ALA A 145 -14.98 2.88 -36.73
N ASN A 146 -13.71 2.50 -36.59
CA ASN A 146 -12.94 1.78 -37.61
C ASN A 146 -12.96 0.25 -37.43
N SER A 147 -13.88 -0.29 -36.61
CA SER A 147 -14.00 -1.73 -36.41
C SER A 147 -15.21 -2.33 -37.12
N ALA A 148 -14.96 -3.11 -38.18
CA ALA A 148 -16.01 -3.77 -38.97
C ALA A 148 -16.84 -4.82 -38.19
N THR A 149 -16.36 -5.25 -37.01
CA THR A 149 -17.01 -6.29 -36.20
C THR A 149 -17.61 -5.77 -34.90
N PHE A 150 -17.38 -4.51 -34.52
CA PHE A 150 -17.77 -4.02 -33.20
C PHE A 150 -19.29 -4.03 -33.00
N ASP A 151 -20.06 -3.58 -33.99
CA ASP A 151 -21.52 -3.51 -33.87
C ASP A 151 -22.20 -4.88 -33.90
N LYS A 152 -21.55 -5.88 -34.50
CA LYS A 152 -22.04 -7.27 -34.56
C LYS A 152 -21.81 -8.03 -33.26
N LYS A 153 -20.95 -7.53 -32.36
CA LYS A 153 -20.66 -8.15 -31.08
C LYS A 153 -21.83 -8.01 -30.10
N THR A 154 -21.89 -8.93 -29.14
CA THR A 154 -22.76 -8.78 -27.96
C THR A 154 -22.39 -7.55 -27.14
N SER A 155 -23.34 -7.02 -26.37
CA SER A 155 -23.12 -5.91 -25.43
C SER A 155 -21.94 -6.19 -24.48
N PHE A 156 -21.88 -7.38 -23.89
CA PHE A 156 -20.76 -7.79 -23.03
C PHE A 156 -19.41 -7.80 -23.77
N SER A 157 -19.39 -8.22 -25.04
CA SER A 157 -18.17 -8.22 -25.85
C SER A 157 -17.74 -6.82 -26.27
N GLN A 158 -18.69 -5.93 -26.52
CA GLN A 158 -18.44 -4.51 -26.77
C GLN A 158 -17.84 -3.84 -25.54
N GLU A 159 -18.42 -4.04 -24.37
CA GLU A 159 -17.91 -3.45 -23.12
C GLU A 159 -16.54 -4.01 -22.74
N LYS A 160 -16.36 -5.34 -22.84
CA LYS A 160 -15.03 -5.97 -22.67
C LYS A 160 -13.99 -5.38 -23.61
N TYR A 161 -14.35 -5.09 -24.86
CA TYR A 161 -13.46 -4.42 -25.82
C TYR A 161 -13.15 -2.98 -25.39
N ARG A 162 -14.16 -2.20 -24.99
CA ARG A 162 -14.00 -0.82 -24.48
C ARG A 162 -13.07 -0.79 -23.27
N LEU A 163 -13.29 -1.63 -22.26
CA LEU A 163 -12.43 -1.74 -21.08
C LEU A 163 -10.98 -2.10 -21.45
N LYS A 164 -10.77 -3.06 -22.35
CA LYS A 164 -9.43 -3.42 -22.83
C LYS A 164 -8.72 -2.24 -23.51
N LYS A 165 -9.45 -1.47 -24.32
CA LYS A 165 -8.88 -0.29 -25.00
C LYS A 165 -8.67 0.87 -24.03
N GLN A 166 -9.58 1.10 -23.08
CA GLN A 166 -9.42 2.06 -21.98
C GLN A 166 -8.12 1.81 -21.22
N LYS A 167 -7.90 0.58 -20.75
CA LYS A 167 -6.69 0.21 -20.00
C LYS A 167 -5.38 0.51 -20.77
N LYS A 168 -5.40 0.42 -22.10
CA LYS A 168 -4.23 0.64 -22.98
C LYS A 168 -4.04 2.11 -23.39
N TYR A 169 -5.11 2.81 -23.75
CA TYR A 169 -5.05 4.13 -24.38
C TYR A 169 -5.42 5.28 -23.44
N ALA A 170 -6.27 5.02 -22.43
CA ALA A 170 -6.72 5.98 -21.43
C ALA A 170 -6.57 5.40 -20.00
N PRO A 171 -5.33 5.14 -19.52
CA PRO A 171 -5.14 4.63 -18.17
C PRO A 171 -5.75 5.55 -17.12
N LYS A 172 -6.47 4.96 -16.16
CA LYS A 172 -7.03 5.66 -15.01
C LYS A 172 -6.21 5.35 -13.77
N VAL A 173 -6.02 6.36 -12.93
CA VAL A 173 -5.28 6.25 -11.66
C VAL A 173 -6.16 6.73 -10.54
N LEU A 174 -6.59 5.83 -9.68
CA LEU A 174 -7.33 6.13 -8.46
C LEU A 174 -6.33 6.35 -7.31
N ILE A 175 -6.42 7.49 -6.61
CA ILE A 175 -5.65 7.70 -5.39
C ILE A 175 -6.42 7.10 -4.22
N ARG A 176 -5.88 6.06 -3.60
CA ARG A 176 -6.42 5.44 -2.39
C ARG A 176 -5.64 5.90 -1.17
N ARG A 177 -6.36 6.10 -0.06
CA ARG A 177 -5.74 6.27 1.25
C ARG A 177 -5.12 4.94 1.67
N PRO A 178 -3.83 4.91 2.06
CA PRO A 178 -3.26 3.71 2.66
C PRO A 178 -3.90 3.48 4.04
N VAL A 179 -4.61 2.37 4.16
CA VAL A 179 -5.14 1.82 5.41
C VAL A 179 -4.74 0.35 5.53
N ALA A 180 -4.87 -0.25 6.71
CA ALA A 180 -4.48 -1.65 6.98
C ALA A 180 -4.95 -2.60 5.87
N ARG A 181 -6.23 -2.48 5.49
CA ARG A 181 -6.85 -3.25 4.40
C ARG A 181 -6.13 -3.09 3.06
N SER A 182 -6.02 -1.87 2.55
CA SER A 182 -5.44 -1.61 1.23
C SER A 182 -3.95 -1.90 1.19
N ILE A 183 -3.26 -1.71 2.32
CA ILE A 183 -1.84 -2.02 2.45
C ILE A 183 -1.64 -3.54 2.36
N CYS A 184 -2.40 -4.30 3.15
CA CYS A 184 -2.38 -5.76 3.10
C CYS A 184 -2.70 -6.29 1.69
N GLU A 185 -3.78 -5.82 1.05
CA GLU A 185 -4.15 -6.21 -0.32
C GLU A 185 -3.03 -5.93 -1.34
N ALA A 186 -2.41 -4.75 -1.29
CA ALA A 186 -1.35 -4.37 -2.22
C ALA A 186 -0.06 -5.18 -2.00
N TYR A 187 0.35 -5.40 -0.75
CA TYR A 187 1.51 -6.24 -0.44
C TYR A 187 1.25 -7.71 -0.77
N PHE A 188 0.07 -8.25 -0.47
CA PHE A 188 -0.28 -9.62 -0.83
C PHE A 188 -0.23 -9.84 -2.34
N LYS A 189 -0.72 -8.87 -3.13
CA LYS A 189 -0.70 -8.96 -4.59
C LYS A 189 0.72 -8.85 -5.18
N LYS A 190 1.57 -7.96 -4.64
CA LYS A 190 2.86 -7.61 -5.26
C LYS A 190 4.07 -8.30 -4.63
N TYR A 191 4.07 -8.45 -3.31
CA TYR A 191 5.18 -8.94 -2.50
C TYR A 191 4.68 -9.84 -1.35
N PRO A 192 3.98 -10.95 -1.63
CA PRO A 192 3.34 -11.75 -0.57
C PRO A 192 4.33 -12.31 0.45
N LEU A 193 5.54 -12.70 0.03
CA LEU A 193 6.59 -13.19 0.93
C LEU A 193 6.96 -12.16 2.02
N LYS A 194 6.98 -10.86 1.68
CA LYS A 194 7.37 -9.79 2.62
C LYS A 194 6.40 -9.66 3.80
N ILE A 195 5.16 -10.13 3.62
CA ILE A 195 4.13 -10.14 4.65
C ILE A 195 3.74 -11.55 5.10
N GLY A 196 4.59 -12.55 4.83
CA GLY A 196 4.33 -13.94 5.22
C GLY A 196 3.05 -14.52 4.61
N PHE A 197 2.67 -14.08 3.41
CA PHE A 197 1.41 -14.45 2.74
C PHE A 197 0.14 -14.11 3.55
N LEU A 198 0.21 -13.12 4.44
CA LEU A 198 -0.94 -12.68 5.21
C LEU A 198 -2.01 -12.05 4.30
N ARG A 199 -3.19 -12.68 4.24
CA ARG A 199 -4.35 -12.15 3.51
C ARG A 199 -5.16 -11.20 4.38
N VAL A 200 -5.93 -10.33 3.73
CA VAL A 200 -6.70 -9.27 4.39
C VAL A 200 -7.79 -9.79 5.33
N ASP A 201 -8.45 -10.89 4.99
CA ASP A 201 -9.44 -11.57 5.82
C ASP A 201 -8.79 -12.23 7.03
N THR A 202 -7.62 -12.85 6.86
CA THR A 202 -6.83 -13.38 8.00
C THR A 202 -6.38 -12.27 8.93
N LEU A 203 -5.89 -11.14 8.41
CA LEU A 203 -5.55 -9.96 9.21
C LEU A 203 -6.77 -9.43 9.96
N SER A 204 -7.93 -9.35 9.29
CA SER A 204 -9.17 -8.87 9.91
C SER A 204 -9.65 -9.79 11.04
N LEU A 205 -9.58 -11.10 10.82
CA LEU A 205 -9.92 -12.11 11.82
C LEU A 205 -8.97 -12.04 13.02
N LEU A 206 -7.66 -11.94 12.78
CA LEU A 206 -6.64 -11.81 13.82
C LEU A 206 -6.92 -10.59 14.73
N LEU A 207 -7.15 -9.41 14.14
CA LEU A 207 -7.45 -8.19 14.89
C LEU A 207 -8.76 -8.29 15.70
N SER A 208 -9.74 -9.02 15.17
CA SER A 208 -11.04 -9.22 15.83
C SER A 208 -10.93 -10.23 16.97
N MET A 209 -10.23 -11.36 16.76
CA MET A 209 -10.01 -12.39 17.78
C MET A 209 -9.11 -11.90 18.92
N ALA A 210 -8.14 -11.04 18.61
CA ALA A 210 -7.32 -10.37 19.61
C ALA A 210 -8.04 -9.21 20.33
N ASN A 211 -9.32 -8.98 20.01
CA ASN A 211 -10.14 -7.92 20.60
C ASN A 211 -9.46 -6.52 20.58
N VAL A 212 -8.76 -6.21 19.49
CA VAL A 212 -8.03 -4.94 19.36
C VAL A 212 -9.03 -3.79 19.35
N SER A 213 -9.03 -3.02 20.44
CA SER A 213 -9.99 -1.96 20.73
C SER A 213 -9.32 -0.79 21.46
N SER A 214 -9.95 0.38 21.42
CA SER A 214 -9.42 1.61 22.00
C SER A 214 -9.12 1.50 23.50
N ASN A 215 -8.08 2.21 23.95
CA ASN A 215 -7.58 2.21 25.33
C ASN A 215 -6.95 0.88 25.81
N SER A 216 -6.72 -0.07 24.91
CA SER A 216 -5.99 -1.29 25.21
C SER A 216 -4.49 -1.13 24.98
N ASP A 217 -3.70 -1.76 25.84
CA ASP A 217 -2.26 -1.92 25.63
C ASP A 217 -2.00 -3.30 25.03
N ILE A 218 -1.58 -3.34 23.77
CA ILE A 218 -1.49 -4.57 22.98
C ILE A 218 -0.03 -4.96 22.76
N LEU A 219 0.33 -6.19 23.17
CA LEU A 219 1.60 -6.82 22.83
C LEU A 219 1.53 -7.43 21.44
N VAL A 220 2.46 -7.06 20.56
CA VAL A 220 2.53 -7.55 19.19
C VAL A 220 3.92 -8.10 18.90
N VAL A 221 4.01 -9.33 18.38
CA VAL A 221 5.23 -9.85 17.77
C VAL A 221 5.05 -9.84 16.26
N ASP A 222 5.69 -8.88 15.60
CA ASP A 222 5.49 -8.61 14.17
C ASP A 222 6.79 -8.76 13.39
N MET A 223 6.84 -9.82 12.58
CA MET A 223 7.95 -10.11 11.66
C MET A 223 7.59 -9.81 10.19
N VAL A 224 6.44 -9.17 9.94
CA VAL A 224 5.90 -8.89 8.59
C VAL A 224 6.06 -7.42 8.20
N GLY A 225 7.24 -6.86 8.51
CA GLY A 225 7.63 -5.50 8.10
C GLY A 225 6.88 -4.37 8.82
N GLY A 226 6.18 -4.68 9.91
CA GLY A 226 5.37 -3.70 10.65
C GLY A 226 3.92 -3.62 10.19
N LEU A 227 3.46 -4.48 9.26
CA LEU A 227 2.07 -4.45 8.78
C LEU A 227 1.07 -4.67 9.92
N LEU A 228 1.32 -5.67 10.77
CA LEU A 228 0.43 -5.99 11.88
C LEU A 228 0.46 -4.88 12.94
N THR A 229 1.65 -4.40 13.27
CA THR A 229 1.85 -3.28 14.21
C THR A 229 1.10 -2.04 13.76
N GLY A 230 1.21 -1.68 12.48
CA GLY A 230 0.48 -0.56 11.89
C GLY A 230 -1.04 -0.77 11.90
N ALA A 231 -1.51 -1.98 11.64
CA ALA A 231 -2.94 -2.30 11.67
C ALA A 231 -3.54 -2.24 13.08
N VAL A 232 -2.79 -2.68 14.10
CA VAL A 232 -3.19 -2.52 15.51
C VAL A 232 -3.23 -1.03 15.86
N ALA A 233 -2.19 -0.27 15.52
CA ALA A 233 -2.14 1.16 15.80
C ALA A 233 -3.27 1.96 15.10
N GLU A 234 -3.61 1.61 13.86
CA GLU A 234 -4.74 2.17 13.12
C GLU A 234 -6.06 1.93 13.86
N ARG A 235 -6.28 0.72 14.39
CA ARG A 235 -7.48 0.35 15.17
C ARG A 235 -7.54 1.05 16.53
N LEU A 236 -6.41 1.20 17.22
CA LEU A 236 -6.32 1.89 18.51
C LEU A 236 -6.55 3.40 18.38
N GLY A 237 -6.24 4.00 17.23
CA GLY A 237 -6.49 5.43 16.98
C GLY A 237 -5.76 6.38 17.93
N GLY A 238 -4.63 5.95 18.52
CA GLY A 238 -3.84 6.73 19.47
C GLY A 238 -4.28 6.63 20.93
N THR A 239 -5.23 5.75 21.23
CA THR A 239 -5.65 5.40 22.59
C THR A 239 -5.02 4.07 23.02
N GLY A 240 -4.40 4.03 24.20
CA GLY A 240 -3.55 2.89 24.62
C GLY A 240 -2.19 2.86 23.92
N PHE A 241 -1.51 1.72 23.96
CA PHE A 241 -0.18 1.50 23.39
C PHE A 241 -0.09 0.24 22.52
N VAL A 242 0.76 0.31 21.50
CA VAL A 242 1.21 -0.88 20.75
C VAL A 242 2.65 -1.16 21.13
N CYS A 243 2.86 -2.27 21.82
CA CYS A 243 4.18 -2.75 22.19
C CYS A 243 4.65 -3.80 21.17
N ASN A 244 5.45 -3.38 20.17
CA ASN A 244 6.10 -4.29 19.24
C ASN A 244 7.29 -4.96 19.92
N SER A 245 7.11 -6.22 20.30
CA SER A 245 8.14 -7.04 20.92
C SER A 245 8.88 -7.90 19.90
N TYR A 246 10.16 -8.11 20.14
CA TYR A 246 11.05 -8.83 19.23
C TYR A 246 12.06 -9.70 19.96
N LEU A 247 12.51 -10.75 19.28
CA LEU A 247 13.58 -11.63 19.73
C LEU A 247 14.88 -11.21 19.04
N GLY A 248 15.96 -11.00 19.81
CA GLY A 248 17.25 -10.59 19.29
C GLY A 248 17.23 -9.15 18.74
N GLN A 249 17.44 -9.00 17.43
CA GLN A 249 17.48 -7.68 16.78
C GLN A 249 16.07 -7.19 16.42
N ALA A 250 15.82 -5.90 16.60
CA ALA A 250 14.54 -5.27 16.25
C ALA A 250 14.28 -5.36 14.74
N PRO A 251 13.16 -5.98 14.29
CA PRO A 251 12.84 -6.09 12.87
C PRO A 251 12.47 -4.74 12.24
N SER A 252 12.51 -4.65 10.91
CA SER A 252 12.09 -3.43 10.19
C SER A 252 10.59 -3.14 10.36
N MET A 253 10.24 -1.86 10.48
CA MET A 253 8.86 -1.34 10.53
C MET A 253 8.56 -0.40 9.35
N ASP A 254 9.18 -0.65 8.19
CA ASP A 254 9.04 0.24 7.03
C ASP A 254 7.58 0.39 6.55
N ILE A 255 6.75 -0.64 6.73
CA ILE A 255 5.34 -0.61 6.32
C ILE A 255 4.53 0.36 7.19
N VAL A 256 4.86 0.52 8.48
CA VAL A 256 4.16 1.45 9.38
C VAL A 256 4.21 2.88 8.84
N ARG A 257 5.33 3.26 8.19
CA ARG A 257 5.49 4.60 7.60
C ARG A 257 4.51 4.90 6.46
N ILE A 258 3.89 3.86 5.87
CA ILE A 258 2.96 3.98 4.74
C ILE A 258 1.55 4.36 5.23
N PHE A 259 1.19 4.06 6.48
CA PHE A 259 -0.15 4.27 7.05
C PHE A 259 -0.55 5.74 7.23
N ASN A 260 0.39 6.69 7.11
CA ASN A 260 0.17 8.10 7.44
C ASN A 260 -0.41 8.31 8.86
N LEU A 261 0.08 7.53 9.83
CA LEU A 261 -0.31 7.71 11.23
C LEU A 261 0.14 9.09 11.72
N SER A 262 -0.68 9.72 12.56
CA SER A 262 -0.33 11.01 13.14
C SER A 262 0.81 10.87 14.15
N ASP A 263 1.48 11.98 14.48
CA ASP A 263 2.56 11.99 15.46
C ASP A 263 2.07 11.46 16.83
N GLU A 264 0.82 11.72 17.20
CA GLU A 264 0.21 11.20 18.44
C GLU A 264 0.10 9.68 18.42
N ILE A 265 -0.30 9.08 17.29
CA ILE A 265 -0.38 7.62 17.15
C ILE A 265 1.02 7.03 17.11
N CYS A 266 1.96 7.64 16.37
CA CYS A 266 3.35 7.18 16.27
C CYS A 266 4.03 7.10 17.64
N LYS A 267 3.80 8.07 18.54
CA LYS A 267 4.31 8.05 19.93
C LYS A 267 3.82 6.86 20.75
N ARG A 268 2.64 6.30 20.41
CA ARG A 268 2.06 5.15 21.12
C ARG A 268 2.58 3.81 20.61
N ILE A 269 3.34 3.82 19.52
CA ILE A 269 3.98 2.61 18.98
C ILE A 269 5.40 2.56 19.54
N VAL A 270 5.62 1.65 20.46
CA VAL A 270 6.91 1.46 21.14
C VAL A 270 7.43 0.05 20.95
N ARG A 271 8.71 -0.15 21.26
CA ARG A 271 9.37 -1.44 21.09
C ARG A 271 10.13 -1.85 22.34
N THR A 272 10.20 -3.15 22.56
CA THR A 272 10.99 -3.75 23.62
C THR A 272 11.46 -5.12 23.17
N SER A 273 12.59 -5.60 23.69
CA SER A 273 12.93 -7.01 23.49
C SER A 273 12.06 -7.89 24.38
N VAL A 274 11.82 -9.13 23.95
CA VAL A 274 11.16 -10.14 24.80
C VAL A 274 11.97 -10.36 26.09
N SER A 275 13.30 -10.31 25.99
CA SER A 275 14.21 -10.43 27.15
C SER A 275 13.98 -9.33 28.18
N ASP A 276 13.78 -8.07 27.75
CA ASP A 276 13.51 -6.95 28.66
C ASP A 276 12.14 -7.08 29.36
N LEU A 277 11.15 -7.69 28.69
CA LEU A 277 9.83 -7.98 29.28
C LEU A 277 9.88 -9.13 30.30
N LEU A 278 10.81 -10.06 30.14
CA LEU A 278 10.95 -11.23 31.02
C LEU A 278 11.96 -11.02 32.16
N SER A 279 12.80 -9.99 32.10
CA SER A 279 13.77 -9.71 33.16
C SER A 279 13.06 -9.42 34.49
N GLN A 280 13.44 -10.12 35.55
CA GLN A 280 12.96 -9.80 36.89
C GLN A 280 13.63 -8.51 37.39
N LYS A 281 12.93 -7.74 38.22
CA LYS A 281 13.57 -6.67 39.00
C LYS A 281 14.60 -7.32 39.92
N GLU A 282 15.88 -7.06 39.72
CA GLU A 282 16.84 -7.18 40.80
C GLU A 282 16.43 -6.14 41.85
N SER A 283 15.93 -6.59 42.99
CA SER A 283 15.78 -5.74 44.16
C SER A 283 17.19 -5.28 44.56
N PRO A 284 17.41 -4.00 44.86
CA PRO A 284 18.64 -3.57 45.50
C PRO A 284 18.56 -3.97 46.98
N GLU A 285 18.72 -5.27 47.26
CA GLU A 285 19.01 -5.70 48.61
C GLU A 285 20.48 -5.36 48.92
N GLN A 286 20.63 -4.65 50.02
CA GLN A 286 21.86 -4.09 50.52
C GLN A 286 22.94 -5.17 50.68
N ASN A 287 24.07 -4.99 50.01
CA ASN A 287 25.32 -5.65 50.37
C ASN A 287 25.63 -5.40 51.86
N PRO A 288 26.12 -6.43 52.57
CA PRO A 288 27.33 -6.26 53.34
C PRO A 288 28.45 -7.09 52.72
N LYS A 289 29.56 -6.39 52.49
CA LYS A 289 30.87 -6.93 52.13
C LYS A 289 31.22 -8.13 53.00
N HIS A 290 31.63 -9.24 52.40
CA HIS A 290 32.63 -10.11 52.98
C HIS A 290 33.61 -10.55 51.90
N ASP A 291 34.81 -10.00 52.04
CA ASP A 291 36.04 -10.36 51.35
C ASP A 291 36.65 -11.55 52.10
N VAL A 292 36.99 -12.66 51.41
CA VAL A 292 38.16 -13.54 51.63
C VAL A 292 38.26 -14.57 50.47
N GLY A 293 39.32 -14.46 49.66
CA GLY A 293 40.32 -15.53 49.45
C GLY A 293 40.04 -16.71 48.48
N SER A 294 40.52 -16.56 47.25
CA SER A 294 41.24 -17.53 46.37
C SER A 294 41.28 -19.03 46.72
N LEU A 295 40.85 -19.91 45.80
CA LEU A 295 41.72 -20.89 45.10
C LEU A 295 40.94 -21.71 44.05
N GLU A 296 41.60 -21.99 42.93
CA GLU A 296 41.16 -22.87 41.83
C GLU A 296 40.97 -24.33 42.25
N SER A 297 40.07 -25.05 41.57
CA SER A 297 40.28 -26.47 41.24
C SER A 297 39.35 -26.92 40.12
N GLN A 298 39.96 -27.43 39.05
CA GLN A 298 39.35 -28.19 37.97
C GLN A 298 39.07 -29.62 38.45
N SER A 299 37.95 -30.21 38.01
CA SER A 299 37.92 -31.62 37.63
C SER A 299 36.72 -31.94 36.74
N ASN A 300 37.02 -32.53 35.59
CA ASN A 300 36.14 -33.22 34.66
C ASN A 300 35.24 -34.25 35.35
N ASP A 301 34.04 -34.48 34.78
CA ASP A 301 33.75 -35.79 34.20
C ASP A 301 32.68 -35.75 33.10
N GLN A 302 33.02 -36.48 32.03
CA GLN A 302 32.26 -36.93 30.86
C GLN A 302 30.97 -37.69 31.26
N MET A 303 29.92 -37.90 30.44
CA MET A 303 29.82 -38.12 29.00
C MET A 303 28.34 -38.14 28.54
N ASN A 304 28.10 -37.71 27.29
CA ASN A 304 27.13 -38.14 26.25
C ASN A 304 25.60 -38.12 26.53
N ALA A 305 24.72 -37.79 25.56
CA ALA A 305 24.86 -37.96 24.11
C ALA A 305 24.12 -36.91 23.26
N SER A 306 24.78 -36.65 22.14
CA SER A 306 24.42 -35.99 20.88
C SER A 306 23.10 -36.43 20.23
N VAL A 307 22.43 -35.48 19.55
CA VAL A 307 21.96 -35.67 18.17
C VAL A 307 22.20 -34.37 17.39
N SER A 308 23.03 -34.47 16.36
CA SER A 308 23.29 -33.48 15.31
C SER A 308 22.36 -33.75 14.14
N MET A 309 21.88 -32.71 13.46
CA MET A 309 21.48 -32.77 12.04
C MET A 309 21.76 -31.42 11.37
N GLU A 310 22.98 -31.36 10.83
CA GLU A 310 23.37 -30.94 9.48
C GLU A 310 22.76 -29.66 8.88
N GLU A 311 23.66 -28.66 8.78
CA GLU A 311 23.63 -27.58 7.80
C GLU A 311 23.63 -28.13 6.37
N ILE A 312 22.82 -27.52 5.51
CA ILE A 312 23.00 -27.58 4.07
C ILE A 312 23.37 -26.18 3.59
N SER A 313 24.65 -26.06 3.24
CA SER A 313 25.20 -24.98 2.43
C SER A 313 24.68 -25.13 1.00
N HIS A 314 24.11 -24.06 0.42
CA HIS A 314 24.05 -23.91 -1.02
C HIS A 314 24.53 -22.54 -1.48
N SER A 315 25.44 -22.64 -2.44
CA SER A 315 26.19 -21.66 -3.19
C SER A 315 25.38 -20.52 -3.80
N SER A 316 26.06 -19.38 -3.82
CA SER A 316 25.84 -18.19 -4.65
C SER A 316 25.52 -18.49 -6.12
N GLU A 317 24.40 -17.96 -6.60
CA GLU A 317 24.24 -17.53 -7.99
C GLU A 317 23.49 -16.19 -8.05
N ASN A 318 24.05 -15.29 -8.86
CA ASN A 318 23.62 -13.92 -9.10
C ASN A 318 22.15 -13.82 -9.51
N VAL A 319 21.35 -13.07 -8.73
CA VAL A 319 20.08 -12.52 -9.20
C VAL A 319 20.13 -11.01 -9.06
N ILE A 320 20.04 -10.35 -10.21
CA ILE A 320 20.10 -8.92 -10.45
C ILE A 320 19.08 -8.18 -9.57
N SER A 321 19.60 -7.36 -8.65
CA SER A 321 18.85 -6.43 -7.81
C SER A 321 18.53 -5.15 -8.59
N ASP A 322 17.28 -5.00 -9.03
CA ASP A 322 16.73 -3.69 -9.42
C ASP A 322 15.86 -3.15 -8.28
N VAL A 323 16.53 -2.54 -7.30
CA VAL A 323 15.91 -1.73 -6.25
C VAL A 323 16.50 -0.33 -6.37
N GLY A 324 15.91 0.49 -7.22
CA GLY A 324 16.20 1.92 -7.29
C GLY A 324 15.70 2.64 -6.05
N ALA A 325 16.56 2.75 -5.03
CA ALA A 325 16.40 3.68 -3.91
C ALA A 325 17.77 4.03 -3.29
N GLU A 326 18.73 4.48 -4.10
CA GLU A 326 19.96 5.10 -3.59
C GLU A 326 20.30 6.34 -4.41
N ASN A 327 20.16 7.50 -3.78
CA ASN A 327 21.03 8.68 -3.93
C ASN A 327 20.40 9.85 -3.17
N ALA A 328 20.81 10.03 -1.91
CA ALA A 328 20.81 11.33 -1.24
C ALA A 328 21.60 11.24 0.07
N GLU A 329 22.93 11.33 -0.01
CA GLU A 329 23.72 11.86 1.11
C GLU A 329 24.61 13.02 0.63
N ASN A 330 24.75 13.99 1.53
CA ASN A 330 25.61 15.19 1.53
C ASN A 330 25.19 16.40 0.68
N SER A 331 24.38 17.27 1.30
CA SER A 331 24.69 18.71 1.30
C SER A 331 24.25 19.35 2.62
N SER A 332 25.18 20.02 3.27
CA SER A 332 25.01 20.78 4.51
C SER A 332 24.63 22.23 4.18
N PHE A 333 23.43 22.70 4.54
CA PHE A 333 23.07 24.14 4.60
C PHE A 333 21.89 24.38 5.59
N PRO A 334 21.69 25.62 6.09
CA PRO A 334 21.42 25.88 7.50
C PRO A 334 19.94 25.92 7.90
N ALA A 335 19.75 25.89 9.22
CA ALA A 335 18.50 25.76 9.96
C ALA A 335 17.38 26.73 9.53
N LEU A 336 16.30 26.15 9.01
CA LEU A 336 14.94 26.54 9.35
C LEU A 336 14.33 25.34 10.08
N ARG A 337 13.83 25.54 11.31
CA ARG A 337 13.24 24.47 12.15
C ARG A 337 12.02 23.88 11.46
N ALA A 338 12.23 22.88 10.63
CA ALA A 338 11.22 21.91 10.26
C ALA A 338 11.06 20.94 11.45
N CYS A 339 9.87 20.86 12.03
CA CYS A 339 9.56 19.81 13.00
C CYS A 339 9.80 18.45 12.34
N LYS A 340 10.83 17.72 12.79
CA LYS A 340 11.07 16.35 12.31
C LYS A 340 9.87 15.49 12.72
N ALA A 341 9.20 14.86 11.74
CA ALA A 341 8.10 13.94 12.00
C ALA A 341 8.54 12.83 12.96
N ILE A 342 7.67 12.45 13.90
CA ILE A 342 8.02 11.50 14.94
C ILE A 342 8.06 10.09 14.35
N LYS A 343 9.13 9.36 14.65
CA LYS A 343 9.31 8.00 14.16
C LYS A 343 8.59 7.04 15.10
N ALA A 344 7.70 6.22 14.54
CA ALA A 344 7.11 5.11 15.28
C ALA A 344 8.18 4.08 15.66
N GLY A 345 7.99 3.41 16.80
CA GLY A 345 8.85 2.33 17.26
C GLY A 345 10.07 2.78 18.07
N GLU A 346 9.94 3.86 18.85
CA GLU A 346 10.93 4.21 19.87
C GLU A 346 10.98 3.14 20.98
N LYS A 347 12.10 3.05 21.70
CA LYS A 347 12.23 2.08 22.80
C LYS A 347 11.24 2.42 23.92
N ALA A 348 10.53 1.43 24.44
CA ALA A 348 9.64 1.62 25.57
C ALA A 348 10.44 2.08 26.81
N SER A 349 9.89 3.05 27.55
CA SER A 349 10.45 3.51 28.83
C SER A 349 10.37 2.40 29.88
N GLN A 350 11.29 2.41 30.85
CA GLN A 350 11.28 1.44 31.94
C GLN A 350 9.97 1.47 32.74
N GLU A 351 9.38 2.65 32.96
CA GLU A 351 8.10 2.82 33.66
C GLU A 351 6.95 2.07 32.95
N MET A 352 6.85 2.18 31.63
CA MET A 352 5.88 1.41 30.83
C MET A 352 6.12 -0.09 30.91
N ILE A 353 7.38 -0.53 30.80
CA ILE A 353 7.72 -1.95 30.90
C ILE A 353 7.33 -2.51 32.28
N ASP A 354 7.65 -1.78 33.35
CA ASP A 354 7.30 -2.14 34.72
C ASP A 354 5.77 -2.21 34.89
N SER A 355 5.04 -1.23 34.33
CA SER A 355 3.57 -1.22 34.35
C SER A 355 2.97 -2.44 33.64
N TRP A 356 3.51 -2.88 32.50
CA TRP A 356 3.04 -4.08 31.81
C TRP A 356 3.44 -5.38 32.51
N LYS A 357 4.58 -5.41 33.20
CA LYS A 357 4.98 -6.54 34.04
C LYS A 357 4.02 -6.71 35.23
N GLU A 358 3.56 -5.62 35.82
CA GLU A 358 2.63 -5.63 36.96
C GLU A 358 1.18 -5.89 36.54
N ASN A 359 0.70 -5.18 35.51
CA ASN A 359 -0.71 -5.16 35.14
C ASN A 359 -1.07 -6.07 33.95
N GLY A 360 -0.06 -6.57 33.23
CA GLY A 360 -0.25 -7.29 31.98
C GLY A 360 -0.56 -6.38 30.80
N PHE A 361 -0.70 -6.99 29.62
CA PHE A 361 -1.31 -6.39 28.45
C PHE A 361 -2.81 -6.67 28.43
N SER A 362 -3.57 -5.83 27.74
CA SER A 362 -5.04 -5.92 27.65
C SER A 362 -5.54 -7.12 26.84
#